data_AF-A0A5F0LMI3-F1
#
_entry.id   AF-A0A5F0LMI3-F1
#
_cell.length_a   1.000
_cell.length_b   1.000
_cell.length_c   1.000
_cell.angle_alpha   90.00
_cell.angle_beta   90.00
_cell.angle_gamma   90.00
#
_symmetry.space_group_name_H-M   'P 1'
#
loop_
_entity.id
_entity.type
_entity.pdbx_description
1 polymer ?
#
loop_
_entity_poly.entity_id
_entity_poly.type
_entity_poly.pdbx_seq_one_letter_code
_entity_poly.pdbx_strand_id
1 'polypeptide(L)'
;RFMDGHDAAVRVLAQGMLDTGLLDKNKVGSLDDVIAKGDYRQFYMHRTGHWLGMDVHDVGEYRDPATADGDKPWRTLQPGMVLTVEPGIYVRPGEGVPEKYWNIGIRIEDDAHVTPDGCEILTTAVPNKVADIEALMRSA
;
A
#
# COMPACT_ATOMS: atom_id res chain seq x y z
N ARG A 1 -13.97 -0.24 4.09
CA ARG A 1 -13.68 1.08 4.70
C ARG A 1 -12.35 1.58 4.17
N PHE A 2 -12.03 2.86 4.38
CA PHE A 2 -10.80 3.50 3.87
C PHE A 2 -9.53 2.70 4.19
N MET A 3 -9.46 2.08 5.37
CA MET A 3 -8.27 1.30 5.78
C MET A 3 -8.20 -0.11 5.25
N ASP A 4 -9.29 -0.68 4.72
CA ASP A 4 -9.30 -2.09 4.33
C ASP A 4 -8.27 -2.36 3.22
N GLY A 5 -8.10 -1.41 2.28
CA GLY A 5 -7.06 -1.49 1.25
C GLY A 5 -5.65 -1.43 1.83
N HIS A 6 -5.44 -0.65 2.89
CA HIS A 6 -4.14 -0.62 3.58
C HIS A 6 -3.85 -1.91 4.32
N ASP A 7 -4.82 -2.45 5.03
CA ASP A 7 -4.65 -3.69 5.79
C ASP A 7 -4.39 -4.87 4.84
N ALA A 8 -5.04 -4.88 3.66
CA ALA A 8 -4.76 -5.84 2.60
C ALA A 8 -3.32 -5.69 2.06
N ALA A 9 -2.88 -4.47 1.76
CA ALA A 9 -1.52 -4.21 1.29
C ALA A 9 -0.47 -4.63 2.33
N VAL A 10 -0.66 -4.27 3.61
CA VAL A 10 0.22 -4.69 4.71
C VAL A 10 0.34 -6.21 4.76
N ARG A 11 -0.78 -6.95 4.66
CA ARG A 11 -0.75 -8.41 4.71
C ARG A 11 0.05 -9.02 3.56
N VAL A 12 -0.16 -8.53 2.33
CA VAL A 12 0.55 -9.01 1.13
C VAL A 12 2.04 -8.66 1.20
N LEU A 13 2.38 -7.40 1.52
CA LEU A 13 3.75 -6.94 1.60
C LEU A 13 4.52 -7.65 2.72
N ALA A 14 3.93 -7.79 3.92
CA ALA A 14 4.55 -8.51 5.04
C ALA A 14 4.81 -9.98 4.70
N GLN A 15 3.86 -10.66 4.05
CA GLN A 15 4.07 -12.03 3.59
C GLN A 15 5.19 -12.10 2.54
N GLY A 16 5.20 -11.20 1.56
CA GLY A 16 6.27 -11.13 0.56
C GLY A 16 7.64 -10.86 1.17
N MET A 17 7.72 -10.04 2.22
CA MET A 17 8.97 -9.81 2.96
C MET A 17 9.50 -11.09 3.62
N LEU A 18 8.61 -11.91 4.19
CA LEU A 18 8.97 -13.22 4.75
C LEU A 18 9.39 -14.21 3.66
N ASP A 19 8.62 -14.31 2.58
CA ASP A 19 8.85 -15.26 1.49
C ASP A 19 10.17 -15.01 0.75
N THR A 20 10.52 -13.73 0.58
CA THR A 20 11.76 -13.30 -0.08
C THR A 20 12.97 -13.31 0.87
N GLY A 21 12.74 -13.46 2.18
CA GLY A 21 13.77 -13.36 3.21
C GLY A 21 14.27 -11.93 3.44
N LEU A 22 13.51 -10.90 3.05
CA LEU A 22 13.76 -9.53 3.48
C LEU A 22 13.53 -9.37 4.98
N LEU A 23 12.52 -10.07 5.52
CA LEU A 23 12.36 -10.32 6.95
C LEU A 23 12.75 -11.77 7.27
N ASP A 24 13.55 -11.95 8.31
CA ASP A 24 13.95 -13.27 8.79
C ASP A 24 12.87 -13.87 9.69
N LYS A 25 12.09 -14.82 9.17
CA LYS A 25 11.02 -15.53 9.88
C LYS A 25 11.46 -16.14 11.22
N ASN A 26 12.74 -16.50 11.38
CA ASN A 26 13.24 -17.07 12.64
C ASN A 26 13.41 -15.99 13.73
N LYS A 27 13.46 -14.72 13.35
CA LYS A 27 13.58 -13.57 14.27
C LYS A 27 12.23 -12.91 14.53
N VAL A 28 11.45 -12.67 13.47
CA VAL A 28 10.20 -11.89 13.59
C VAL A 28 8.96 -12.75 13.88
N GLY A 29 9.00 -14.03 13.51
CA GLY A 29 7.91 -14.99 13.70
C GLY A 29 7.01 -15.14 12.46
N SER A 30 5.72 -15.34 12.70
CA SER A 30 4.70 -15.52 11.67
C SER A 30 4.26 -14.20 11.02
N LEU A 31 3.44 -14.29 9.97
CA LEU A 31 2.81 -13.11 9.34
C LEU A 31 2.04 -12.27 10.36
N ASP A 32 1.24 -12.92 11.21
CA ASP A 32 0.41 -12.20 12.18
C ASP A 32 1.29 -11.54 13.26
N ASP A 33 2.43 -12.16 13.63
CA ASP A 33 3.43 -11.53 14.52
C ASP A 33 4.04 -10.27 13.89
N VAL A 34 4.44 -10.35 12.61
CA VAL A 34 5.01 -9.21 11.86
C VAL A 34 4.04 -8.04 11.81
N ILE A 35 2.75 -8.31 11.55
CA ILE A 35 1.71 -7.28 11.50
C ILE A 35 1.46 -6.70 12.90
N ALA A 36 1.32 -7.55 13.92
CA ALA A 36 1.02 -7.13 15.29
C ALA A 36 2.15 -6.28 15.91
N LYS A 37 3.41 -6.64 15.65
CA LYS A 37 4.60 -5.90 16.13
C LYS A 37 4.92 -4.69 15.25
N GLY A 38 4.47 -4.68 14.00
CA GLY A 38 4.76 -3.62 13.05
C GLY A 38 6.13 -3.73 12.40
N ASP A 39 6.74 -4.92 12.36
CA ASP A 39 8.09 -5.14 11.83
C ASP A 39 8.20 -4.73 10.34
N TYR A 40 7.11 -4.84 9.58
CA TYR A 40 7.03 -4.40 8.18
C TYR A 40 7.29 -2.90 8.00
N ARG A 41 7.09 -2.08 9.03
CA ARG A 41 7.19 -0.60 8.95
C ARG A 41 8.58 -0.10 8.64
N GLN A 42 9.61 -0.92 8.89
CA GLN A 42 10.98 -0.60 8.47
C GLN A 42 11.08 -0.38 6.95
N PHE A 43 10.27 -1.10 6.16
CA PHE A 43 10.31 -1.08 4.71
C PHE A 43 9.05 -0.48 4.07
N TYR A 44 7.93 -0.42 4.81
CA TYR A 44 6.67 0.18 4.37
C TYR A 44 6.08 1.09 5.46
N MET A 45 6.46 2.37 5.43
CA MET A 45 6.22 3.33 6.52
C MET A 45 5.03 4.27 6.32
N HIS A 46 4.41 4.27 5.13
CA HIS A 46 3.30 5.15 4.77
C HIS A 46 1.99 4.39 4.58
N ARG A 47 0.88 5.11 4.43
CA ARG A 47 -0.43 4.50 4.11
C ARG A 47 -0.48 4.11 2.63
N THR A 48 -1.45 3.28 2.27
CA THR A 48 -1.63 2.80 0.89
C THR A 48 -2.31 3.81 -0.02
N GLY A 49 -2.74 4.95 0.49
CA GLY A 49 -3.28 6.01 -0.35
C GLY A 49 -3.92 7.12 0.45
N HIS A 50 -4.46 8.08 -0.29
CA HIS A 50 -5.12 9.28 0.19
C HIS A 50 -6.25 9.69 -0.79
N TRP A 51 -7.13 10.61 -0.38
CA TRP A 51 -8.08 11.22 -1.30
C TRP A 51 -7.36 12.00 -2.40
N LEU A 52 -7.96 12.01 -3.59
CA LEU A 52 -7.43 12.70 -4.76
C LEU A 52 -8.53 13.54 -5.42
N GLY A 53 -8.22 14.79 -5.76
CA GLY A 53 -9.15 15.70 -6.39
C GLY A 53 -8.49 16.99 -6.85
N MET A 54 -8.99 18.14 -6.40
CA MET A 54 -8.39 19.43 -6.78
C MET A 54 -7.00 19.61 -6.16
N ASP A 55 -6.80 19.07 -4.96
CA ASP A 55 -5.49 18.93 -4.32
C ASP A 55 -4.99 17.49 -4.46
N VAL A 56 -3.68 17.30 -4.56
CA VAL A 56 -3.07 15.96 -4.67
C VAL A 56 -3.42 15.13 -3.44
N HIS A 57 -3.28 15.70 -2.24
CA HIS A 57 -3.86 15.16 -1.01
C HIS A 57 -5.15 15.91 -0.73
N ASP A 58 -6.26 15.40 -1.27
CA ASP A 58 -7.52 16.14 -1.27
C ASP A 58 -8.18 16.21 0.11
N VAL A 59 -9.07 17.18 0.24
CA VAL A 59 -9.84 17.42 1.47
C VAL A 59 -10.80 16.26 1.78
N GLY A 60 -11.25 16.19 3.03
CA GLY A 60 -12.28 15.25 3.45
C GLY A 60 -11.85 14.39 4.65
N GLU A 61 -12.76 14.25 5.61
CA GLU A 61 -12.49 13.45 6.81
C GLU A 61 -12.26 11.97 6.44
N TYR A 62 -11.16 11.38 6.92
CA TYR A 62 -10.87 9.95 6.77
C TYR A 62 -11.62 9.08 7.79
N ARG A 63 -12.25 9.71 8.78
CA ARG A 63 -13.02 9.08 9.83
C ARG A 63 -14.45 9.57 9.74
N ASP A 64 -15.40 8.67 9.98
CA ASP A 64 -16.79 9.09 10.14
C ASP A 64 -17.00 9.73 11.52
N PRO A 65 -18.10 10.50 11.71
CA PRO A 65 -18.44 11.06 13.01
C PRO A 65 -18.46 9.99 14.10
N ALA A 66 -18.18 10.43 15.33
CA ALA A 66 -18.16 9.51 16.46
C ALA A 66 -19.52 8.84 16.65
N THR A 67 -19.52 7.54 16.90
CA THR A 67 -20.70 6.77 17.28
C THR A 67 -21.14 7.12 18.71
N ALA A 68 -22.31 6.64 19.14
CA ALA A 68 -22.86 6.95 20.46
C ALA A 68 -21.96 6.48 21.63
N ASP A 69 -21.16 5.44 21.39
CA ASP A 69 -20.13 4.87 22.25
C ASP A 69 -18.76 5.57 22.13
N GLY A 70 -18.64 6.61 21.30
CA GLY A 70 -17.45 7.44 21.16
C GLY A 70 -16.39 6.90 20.19
N ASP A 71 -16.63 5.75 19.54
CA ASP A 71 -15.74 5.24 18.49
C ASP A 71 -15.78 6.14 17.25
N LYS A 72 -14.63 6.32 16.60
CA LYS A 72 -14.51 7.05 15.34
C LYS A 72 -14.10 6.07 14.25
N PRO A 73 -15.05 5.41 13.58
CA PRO A 73 -14.71 4.42 12.57
C PRO A 73 -14.05 5.05 11.36
N TRP A 74 -13.24 4.27 10.64
CA TRP A 74 -12.73 4.67 9.33
C TRP A 74 -13.88 4.86 8.34
N ARG A 75 -13.78 5.92 7.54
CA ARG A 75 -14.79 6.27 6.56
C ARG A 75 -15.10 5.09 5.65
N THR A 76 -16.40 4.81 5.49
CA THR A 76 -16.83 3.83 4.50
C THR A 76 -16.73 4.44 3.10
N LEU A 77 -16.10 3.73 2.17
CA LEU A 77 -15.98 4.19 0.78
C LEU A 77 -17.38 4.25 0.16
N GLN A 78 -17.67 5.32 -0.57
CA GLN A 78 -18.93 5.55 -1.26
C GLN A 78 -18.68 5.87 -2.73
N PRO A 79 -19.61 5.54 -3.64
CA PRO A 79 -19.51 5.91 -5.04
C PRO A 79 -19.24 7.41 -5.22
N GLY A 80 -18.34 7.75 -6.16
CA GLY A 80 -17.91 9.12 -6.43
C GLY A 80 -16.69 9.58 -5.64
N MET A 81 -16.23 8.83 -4.62
CA MET A 81 -14.93 9.09 -3.98
C MET A 81 -13.79 8.70 -4.92
N VAL A 82 -12.71 9.48 -4.91
CA VAL A 82 -11.48 9.19 -5.66
C VAL A 82 -10.30 9.15 -4.69
N LEU A 83 -9.45 8.14 -4.84
CA LEU A 83 -8.29 7.90 -3.98
C LEU A 83 -7.14 7.25 -4.74
N THR A 84 -5.93 7.43 -4.24
CA THR A 84 -4.74 6.69 -4.72
C THR A 84 -4.67 5.29 -4.11
N VAL A 85 -3.98 4.38 -4.79
CA VAL A 85 -3.59 3.05 -4.33
C VAL A 85 -2.10 2.85 -4.63
N GLU A 86 -1.27 3.04 -3.61
CA GLU A 86 0.18 3.27 -3.74
C GLU A 86 1.04 2.42 -2.77
N PRO A 87 0.92 1.08 -2.73
CA PRO A 87 1.80 0.25 -1.92
C PRO A 87 3.27 0.36 -2.35
N GLY A 88 4.20 0.28 -1.39
CA GLY A 88 5.63 0.37 -1.68
C GLY A 88 6.53 -0.39 -0.71
N ILE A 89 7.76 -0.67 -1.15
CA ILE A 89 8.84 -1.25 -0.35
C ILE A 89 10.09 -0.40 -0.58
N TYR A 90 10.71 0.05 0.51
CA TYR A 90 11.93 0.86 0.48
C TYR A 90 12.98 0.29 1.41
N VAL A 91 14.10 -0.14 0.85
CA VAL A 91 15.15 -0.84 1.59
C VAL A 91 16.40 0.01 1.67
N ARG A 92 16.63 0.60 2.85
CA ARG A 92 17.90 1.28 3.16
C ARG A 92 18.92 0.27 3.69
N PRO A 93 20.22 0.44 3.39
CA PRO A 93 21.28 -0.30 4.05
C PRO A 93 21.17 -0.17 5.58
N GLY A 94 21.46 -1.26 6.29
CA GLY A 94 21.39 -1.27 7.74
C GLY A 94 21.69 -2.64 8.34
N GLU A 95 21.95 -2.66 9.64
CA GLU A 95 22.16 -3.91 10.38
C GLU A 95 20.95 -4.84 10.23
N GLY A 96 21.21 -6.12 9.95
CA GLY A 96 20.15 -7.12 9.79
C GLY A 96 19.36 -7.05 8.49
N VAL A 97 19.63 -6.08 7.60
CA VAL A 97 19.00 -5.98 6.28
C VAL A 97 19.87 -6.72 5.25
N PRO A 98 19.35 -7.71 4.50
CA PRO A 98 20.12 -8.43 3.49
C PRO A 98 20.69 -7.50 2.41
N GLU A 99 22.01 -7.54 2.20
CA GLU A 99 22.72 -6.65 1.26
C GLU A 99 22.15 -6.68 -0.16
N LYS A 100 21.67 -7.84 -0.62
CA LYS A 100 21.07 -8.01 -1.95
C LYS A 100 19.83 -7.14 -2.22
N TYR A 101 19.20 -6.61 -1.17
CA TYR A 101 18.03 -5.73 -1.29
C TYR A 101 18.35 -4.25 -1.09
N TRP A 102 19.59 -3.90 -0.74
CA TRP A 102 19.96 -2.52 -0.42
C TRP A 102 19.71 -1.54 -1.56
N ASN A 103 19.24 -0.35 -1.20
CA ASN A 103 18.96 0.77 -2.11
C ASN A 103 17.87 0.50 -3.16
N ILE A 104 17.05 -0.54 -2.95
CA ILE A 104 15.86 -0.79 -3.75
C ILE A 104 14.68 -0.05 -3.13
N GLY A 105 14.05 0.83 -3.92
CA GLY A 105 12.79 1.49 -3.58
C GLY A 105 11.81 1.32 -4.73
N ILE A 106 10.67 0.70 -4.46
CA ILE A 106 9.64 0.43 -5.46
C ILE A 106 8.29 0.86 -4.90
N ARG A 107 7.55 1.66 -5.67
CA ARG A 107 6.14 1.98 -5.46
C ARG A 107 5.44 1.89 -6.79
N ILE A 108 4.26 1.28 -6.80
CA ILE A 108 3.35 1.26 -7.94
C ILE A 108 2.08 1.93 -7.45
N GLU A 109 1.63 2.96 -8.17
CA GLU A 109 0.57 3.85 -7.76
C GLU A 109 -0.45 3.99 -8.88
N ASP A 110 -1.71 3.76 -8.54
CA ASP A 110 -2.86 3.91 -9.42
C ASP A 110 -3.91 4.81 -8.78
N ASP A 111 -4.68 5.54 -9.60
CA ASP A 111 -5.81 6.34 -9.16
C ASP A 111 -7.10 5.54 -9.33
N ALA A 112 -7.90 5.47 -8.27
CA ALA A 112 -9.14 4.69 -8.23
C ALA A 112 -10.36 5.59 -7.98
N HIS A 113 -11.38 5.43 -8.82
CA HIS A 113 -12.70 6.03 -8.64
C HIS A 113 -13.68 4.98 -8.12
N VAL A 114 -14.27 5.21 -6.95
CA VAL A 114 -15.21 4.27 -6.32
C VAL A 114 -16.54 4.29 -7.07
N THR A 115 -17.06 3.11 -7.40
CA THR A 115 -18.34 2.91 -8.09
C THR A 115 -19.32 2.13 -7.20
N PRO A 116 -20.62 2.02 -7.55
CA PRO A 116 -21.59 1.25 -6.76
C PRO A 116 -21.19 -0.21 -6.51
N ASP A 117 -20.47 -0.82 -7.46
CA ASP A 117 -20.13 -2.24 -7.46
C ASP A 117 -18.61 -2.51 -7.27
N GLY A 118 -17.80 -1.47 -7.00
CA GLY A 118 -16.35 -1.61 -6.84
C GLY A 118 -15.58 -0.32 -7.06
N CYS A 119 -14.58 -0.37 -7.95
CA CYS A 119 -13.86 0.81 -8.40
C CYS A 119 -13.45 0.70 -9.89
N GLU A 120 -13.24 1.85 -10.50
CA GLU A 120 -12.61 2.03 -11.81
C GLU A 120 -11.18 2.53 -11.60
N ILE A 121 -10.20 1.92 -12.26
CA ILE A 121 -8.80 2.38 -12.24
C ILE A 121 -8.57 3.33 -13.41
N LEU A 122 -8.17 4.57 -13.11
CA LEU A 122 -8.06 5.66 -14.08
C LEU A 122 -6.69 5.69 -14.80
N THR A 123 -5.68 5.06 -14.23
CA THR A 123 -4.26 5.14 -14.63
C THR A 123 -3.76 3.91 -15.39
N THR A 124 -4.66 3.09 -15.93
CA THR A 124 -4.32 1.81 -16.61
C THR A 124 -3.48 1.95 -17.89
N ALA A 125 -3.30 3.15 -18.42
CA ALA A 125 -2.55 3.40 -19.65
C ALA A 125 -1.03 3.15 -19.52
N VAL A 126 -0.48 3.22 -18.30
CA VAL A 126 0.95 2.92 -18.05
C VAL A 126 1.13 1.44 -17.70
N PRO A 127 2.10 0.72 -18.31
CA PRO A 127 2.33 -0.67 -17.96
C PRO A 127 2.92 -0.80 -16.55
N ASN A 128 2.36 -1.72 -15.75
CA ASN A 128 2.85 -2.03 -14.40
C ASN A 128 3.27 -3.48 -14.21
N LYS A 129 3.25 -4.29 -15.28
CA LYS A 129 3.77 -5.67 -15.26
C LYS A 129 5.20 -5.67 -15.79
N VAL A 130 6.03 -6.55 -15.21
CA VAL A 130 7.45 -6.69 -15.57
C VAL A 130 7.62 -6.86 -17.08
N ALA A 131 6.91 -7.81 -17.69
CA ALA A 131 7.02 -8.10 -19.12
C ALA A 131 6.63 -6.91 -20.00
N ASP A 132 5.58 -6.17 -19.62
CA ASP A 132 5.07 -5.02 -20.39
C ASP A 132 6.03 -3.83 -20.29
N ILE A 133 6.57 -3.55 -19.09
CA ILE A 133 7.59 -2.52 -18.88
C ILE A 133 8.83 -2.85 -19.70
N GLU A 134 9.34 -4.08 -19.61
CA GLU A 134 10.52 -4.49 -20.37
C GLU A 134 10.29 -4.43 -21.89
N ALA A 135 9.10 -4.81 -22.36
CA ALA A 135 8.75 -4.72 -23.78
C ALA A 135 8.73 -3.27 -24.26
N LEU A 136 8.09 -2.37 -23.50
CA LEU A 136 8.06 -0.94 -23.79
C LEU A 136 9.47 -0.36 -23.89
N MET A 137 10.33 -0.63 -22.89
CA MET A 137 11.70 -0.11 -22.85
C MET A 137 12.59 -0.62 -24.00
N ARG A 138 12.37 -1.84 -24.49
CA ARG A 138 13.11 -2.37 -25.66
C ARG A 138 12.69 -1.73 -26.99
N SER A 139 11.47 -1.19 -27.05
CA SER A 139 10.91 -0.57 -28.25
C SER A 139 11.16 0.94 -28.37
N ALA A 140 11.73 1.53 -27.33
CA ALA A 140 12.03 2.96 -27.22
C ALA A 140 13.39 3.35 -27.82
#